data_AF-A0AA39KT16-F1
#
_entry.id   AF-A0AA39KT16-F1
#
_cell.length_a   1.000
_cell.length_b   1.000
_cell.length_c   1.000
_cell.angle_alpha   90.00
_cell.angle_beta   90.00
_cell.angle_gamma   90.00
#
_symmetry.space_group_name_H-M   'P 1'
#
loop_
_entity.id
_entity.type
_entity.pdbx_description
1 polymer ?
#
loop_
_entity_poly.entity_id
_entity_poly.type
_entity_poly.pdbx_seq_one_letter_code
_entity_poly.pdbx_strand_id
1 'polypeptide(L)'
;MEGYFGFNEMKALQELISPQNDELDLDNDLPQTGTRKLGPGDIGSVKADEAEYTGPHAVLQGKGDDIWHTSEVSNAHDANSTLDPRIIPEYEMKFKQQVSTEDVFLGMGFKTPSTSSCEWLIISVKLPGEAMENIELSIESDCIDIRSPRYRLQLPTPHSVNPNESSANWQSDLSTLNLTLKLIRELDAVNF
;
A
#
# COMPACT_ATOMS: atom_id res chain seq x y z
N MET A 1 -9.99 -20.07 24.55
CA MET A 1 -10.63 -19.20 25.56
C MET A 1 -11.57 -18.32 24.78
N GLU A 2 -12.86 -18.66 24.76
CA GLU A 2 -13.85 -18.00 23.88
C GLU A 2 -14.14 -16.58 24.38
N GLY A 3 -13.80 -15.60 23.54
CA GLY A 3 -14.08 -14.18 23.78
C GLY A 3 -15.50 -13.84 23.35
N TYR A 4 -16.47 -14.11 24.22
CA TYR A 4 -17.83 -13.61 24.04
C TYR A 4 -17.94 -12.21 24.64
N PHE A 5 -18.37 -11.24 23.84
CA PHE A 5 -18.73 -9.92 24.32
C PHE A 5 -19.83 -10.02 25.37
N GLY A 6 -19.58 -9.45 26.54
CA GLY A 6 -20.54 -9.37 27.64
C GLY A 6 -21.67 -8.39 27.30
N PHE A 7 -22.79 -8.54 28.01
CA PHE A 7 -23.98 -7.68 27.85
C PHE A 7 -23.65 -6.19 27.93
N ASN A 8 -22.73 -5.79 28.82
CA ASN A 8 -22.32 -4.40 28.98
C ASN A 8 -21.56 -3.86 27.76
N GLU A 9 -20.72 -4.69 27.12
CA GLU A 9 -19.97 -4.31 25.92
C GLU A 9 -20.90 -4.17 24.71
N MET A 10 -21.88 -5.09 24.59
CA MET A 10 -22.94 -4.99 23.58
C MET A 10 -23.80 -3.73 23.77
N LYS A 11 -24.09 -3.34 25.02
CA LYS A 11 -24.86 -2.14 25.33
C LYS A 11 -24.08 -0.86 25.02
N ALA A 12 -22.79 -0.82 25.32
CA ALA A 12 -21.92 0.30 24.96
C ALA A 12 -21.83 0.49 23.44
N LEU A 13 -21.72 -0.61 22.69
CA LEU A 13 -21.77 -0.59 21.23
C LEU A 13 -23.11 -0.06 20.69
N GLN A 14 -24.23 -0.48 21.29
CA GLN A 14 -25.55 0.00 20.91
C GLN A 14 -25.69 1.53 21.06
N GLU A 15 -25.20 2.07 22.18
CA GLU A 15 -25.24 3.51 22.46
C GLU A 15 -24.37 4.31 21.47
N LEU A 16 -23.24 3.74 21.04
CA LEU A 16 -22.35 4.35 20.05
C LEU A 16 -22.93 4.32 18.63
N ILE A 17 -23.56 3.21 18.24
CA ILE A 17 -24.10 2.99 16.88
C ILE A 17 -25.45 3.67 16.69
N SER A 18 -26.23 3.83 17.76
CA SER A 18 -27.55 4.46 17.73
C SER A 18 -27.69 5.39 18.93
N PRO A 19 -27.07 6.59 18.87
CA PRO A 19 -27.35 7.62 19.85
C PRO A 19 -28.85 7.89 19.83
N GLN A 20 -29.47 7.88 21.00
CA GLN A 20 -30.89 8.19 21.13
C GLN A 20 -31.05 9.66 20.72
N ASN A 21 -31.60 9.89 19.53
CA ASN A 21 -32.08 11.20 19.11
C ASN A 21 -33.31 11.52 19.97
N ASP A 22 -33.06 11.96 21.21
CA ASP A 22 -34.00 12.82 21.90
C ASP A 22 -33.91 14.18 21.22
N GLU A 23 -34.71 14.35 20.17
CA GLU A 23 -35.08 15.65 19.64
C GLU A 23 -35.80 16.42 20.75
N LEU A 24 -35.03 17.18 21.52
CA LEU A 24 -35.53 18.25 22.37
C LEU A 24 -35.09 19.58 21.79
N ASP A 25 -36.02 20.11 20.98
CA ASP A 25 -36.15 21.48 20.55
C ASP A 25 -36.10 22.41 21.78
N LEU A 26 -34.98 23.11 21.98
CA LEU A 26 -34.81 24.10 23.04
C LEU A 26 -33.96 25.26 22.53
N ASP A 27 -34.67 26.28 22.09
CA ASP A 27 -34.21 27.63 21.86
C ASP A 27 -33.35 28.16 23.03
N ASN A 28 -32.22 28.74 22.63
CA ASN A 28 -31.60 29.93 23.20
C ASN A 28 -30.65 29.82 24.42
N ASP A 29 -29.48 30.46 24.21
CA ASP A 29 -28.41 30.86 25.13
C ASP A 29 -27.48 29.79 25.75
N LEU A 30 -26.49 29.37 24.95
CA LEU A 30 -25.17 28.98 25.49
C LEU A 30 -24.44 30.25 25.97
N PRO A 31 -23.88 30.30 27.19
CA PRO A 31 -23.01 31.40 27.59
C PRO A 31 -21.75 31.35 26.72
N GLN A 32 -21.60 32.30 25.79
CA GLN A 32 -20.34 32.55 25.09
C GLN A 32 -19.29 33.10 26.06
N THR A 33 -18.73 32.24 26.91
CA THR A 33 -17.44 32.49 27.56
C THR A 33 -16.34 32.28 26.52
N GLY A 34 -16.23 33.22 25.58
CA GLY A 34 -15.27 33.08 24.47
C GLY A 34 -15.10 34.33 23.59
N THR A 35 -15.87 35.40 23.79
CA THR A 35 -15.65 36.67 23.08
C THR A 35 -14.43 37.39 23.64
N ARG A 36 -13.23 36.93 23.27
CA ARG A 36 -12.03 37.76 23.38
C ARG A 36 -12.28 39.05 22.59
N LYS A 37 -12.10 40.21 23.25
CA LYS A 37 -12.12 41.52 22.60
C LYS A 37 -10.93 41.63 21.64
N LEU A 38 -11.07 41.10 20.43
CA LEU A 38 -10.08 41.29 19.37
C LEU A 38 -10.31 42.68 18.76
N GLY A 39 -9.30 43.55 18.85
CA GLY A 39 -9.29 44.86 18.20
C GLY A 39 -8.35 44.86 16.99
N PRO A 40 -8.42 45.88 16.13
CA PRO A 40 -7.54 45.99 14.94
C PRO A 40 -6.03 46.06 15.27
N GLY A 41 -5.65 46.22 16.54
CA GLY A 41 -4.26 46.12 17.02
C GLY A 41 -3.79 44.69 17.36
N ASP A 42 -4.65 43.68 17.21
CA ASP A 42 -4.34 42.27 17.48
C ASP A 42 -3.93 41.49 16.22
N ILE A 43 -3.74 42.20 15.09
CA ILE A 43 -3.16 41.65 13.85
C ILE A 43 -1.64 41.76 13.96
N GLY A 44 -1.03 40.74 14.57
CA GLY A 44 0.41 40.56 14.67
C GLY A 44 0.70 39.16 15.21
N SER A 45 1.85 38.60 14.86
CA SER A 45 2.27 37.28 15.36
C SER A 45 2.37 37.33 16.89
N VAL A 46 1.32 36.88 17.56
CA VAL A 46 1.44 36.41 18.93
C VAL A 46 2.26 35.13 18.79
N LYS A 47 3.46 35.10 19.41
CA LYS A 47 4.17 33.84 19.61
C LYS A 47 3.23 32.95 20.40
N ALA A 48 2.51 32.09 19.69
CA ALA A 48 1.87 30.95 20.30
C ALA A 48 3.02 30.12 20.84
N ASP A 49 3.12 30.01 22.17
CA ASP A 49 3.79 28.85 22.74
C ASP A 49 3.18 27.64 22.05
N GLU A 50 4.04 26.86 21.37
CA GLU A 50 3.67 25.64 20.68
C GLU A 50 3.04 24.70 21.71
N ALA A 51 1.72 24.79 21.87
CA ALA A 51 0.99 23.78 22.60
C ALA A 51 1.13 22.52 21.76
N GLU A 52 2.01 21.62 22.18
CA GLU A 52 2.16 20.27 21.63
C GLU A 52 0.79 19.59 21.69
N TYR A 53 0.05 19.66 20.58
CA TYR A 53 -1.22 19.00 20.45
C TYR A 53 -0.93 17.51 20.27
N THR A 54 -0.98 16.76 21.38
CA THR A 54 -0.83 15.30 21.41
C THR A 54 -2.13 14.62 21.02
N GLY A 55 -2.61 14.90 19.81
CA GLY A 55 -3.79 14.27 19.23
C GLY A 55 -3.46 13.56 17.92
N PRO A 56 -4.39 12.76 17.38
CA PRO A 56 -4.22 12.08 16.09
C PRO A 56 -4.06 13.04 14.89
N HIS A 57 -4.24 14.35 15.09
CA HIS A 57 -4.04 15.40 14.09
C HIS A 57 -2.85 16.33 14.44
N ALA A 58 -1.89 15.85 15.25
CA ALA A 58 -0.65 16.58 15.49
C ALA A 58 0.08 16.83 14.16
N VAL A 59 0.66 18.03 13.99
CA VAL A 59 1.48 18.35 12.82
C VAL A 59 2.70 17.43 12.82
N LEU A 60 2.91 16.70 11.72
CA LEU A 60 4.08 15.85 11.55
C LEU A 60 5.32 16.74 11.50
N GLN A 61 6.17 16.66 12.52
CA GLN A 61 7.42 17.41 12.52
C GLN A 61 8.45 16.70 11.63
N GLY A 62 8.88 17.37 10.56
CA GLY A 62 10.00 16.92 9.75
C GLY A 62 11.30 16.84 10.55
N LYS A 63 12.23 15.97 10.13
CA LYS A 63 13.53 15.86 10.79
C LYS A 63 14.48 16.95 10.26
N GLY A 64 14.65 18.04 11.00
CA GLY A 64 15.57 19.13 10.63
C GLY A 64 14.96 20.07 9.59
N ASP A 65 15.71 20.39 8.53
CA ASP A 65 15.28 21.26 7.42
C ASP A 65 14.45 20.53 6.34
N ASP A 66 13.90 19.37 6.66
CA ASP A 66 13.13 18.59 5.68
C ASP A 66 11.76 19.23 5.44
N ILE A 67 11.51 19.61 4.19
CA ILE A 67 10.29 20.34 3.79
C ILE A 67 9.06 19.39 3.77
N TRP A 68 9.29 18.08 3.59
CA TRP A 68 8.24 17.07 3.49
C TRP A 68 8.44 15.98 4.53
N HIS A 69 7.37 15.59 5.23
CA HIS A 69 7.41 14.35 6.01
C HIS A 69 7.24 13.14 5.08
N THR A 70 7.91 12.02 5.35
CA THR A 70 7.82 10.81 4.52
C THR A 70 6.39 10.27 4.37
N SER A 71 5.53 10.53 5.37
CA SER A 71 4.10 10.20 5.32
C SER A 71 3.25 11.15 4.47
N GLU A 72 3.75 12.36 4.16
CA GLU A 72 3.05 13.35 3.32
C GLU A 72 3.34 13.13 1.83
N VAL A 73 4.46 12.47 1.51
CA VAL A 73 4.79 12.08 0.15
C VAL A 73 3.97 10.84 -0.20
N SER A 74 2.86 11.03 -0.91
CA SER A 74 2.12 9.92 -1.51
C SER A 74 3.06 9.08 -2.38
N ASN A 75 3.11 7.77 -2.14
CA ASN A 75 3.92 6.86 -2.95
C ASN A 75 3.60 7.11 -4.44
N ALA A 76 4.64 7.35 -5.25
CA ALA A 76 4.53 7.71 -6.67
C ALA A 76 3.80 6.67 -7.55
N HIS A 77 3.36 5.56 -6.96
CA HIS A 77 2.53 4.52 -7.57
C HIS A 77 1.15 5.02 -7.98
N ASP A 78 0.50 5.85 -7.16
CA ASP A 78 -0.88 6.28 -7.44
C ASP A 78 -0.97 7.51 -8.36
N ALA A 79 0.08 8.34 -8.39
CA ALA A 79 0.05 9.62 -9.10
C ALA A 79 0.47 9.53 -10.59
N ASN A 80 1.15 8.47 -11.01
CA ASN A 80 1.79 8.41 -12.34
C ASN A 80 0.85 8.01 -13.48
N SER A 81 -0.32 7.40 -13.21
CA SER A 81 -1.19 6.94 -14.30
C SER A 81 -1.90 8.09 -15.03
N THR A 82 -1.99 9.28 -14.43
CA THR A 82 -2.77 10.41 -15.00
C THR A 82 -1.91 11.37 -15.83
N LEU A 83 -0.58 11.31 -15.72
CA LEU A 83 0.35 12.27 -16.33
C LEU A 83 1.19 11.69 -17.48
N ASP A 84 1.31 10.36 -17.58
CA ASP A 84 2.11 9.71 -18.62
C ASP A 84 1.25 9.38 -19.85
N PRO A 85 1.62 9.81 -21.07
CA PRO A 85 0.89 9.49 -22.30
C PRO A 85 1.08 8.04 -22.79
N ARG A 86 1.99 7.26 -22.17
CA ARG A 86 2.28 5.89 -22.58
C ARG A 86 1.13 4.94 -22.22
N ILE A 87 0.97 3.92 -23.05
CA ILE A 87 -0.08 2.91 -22.87
C ILE A 87 0.35 1.86 -21.83
N ILE A 88 -0.60 1.42 -21.01
CA ILE A 88 -0.36 0.31 -20.08
C ILE A 88 -0.42 -1.00 -20.90
N PRO A 89 0.66 -1.80 -20.92
CA PRO A 89 0.69 -3.06 -21.66
C PRO A 89 -0.20 -4.11 -21.01
N GLU A 90 -0.64 -5.09 -21.80
CA GLU A 90 -1.31 -6.28 -21.27
C GLU A 90 -0.30 -7.15 -20.52
N TYR A 91 -0.64 -7.55 -19.30
CA TYR A 91 0.21 -8.41 -18.49
C TYR A 91 -0.59 -9.53 -17.83
N GLU A 92 0.09 -10.61 -17.51
CA GLU A 92 -0.44 -11.76 -16.77
C GLU A 92 0.48 -12.05 -15.58
N MET A 93 -0.10 -12.32 -14.41
CA MET A 93 0.63 -12.75 -13.22
C MET A 93 0.28 -14.19 -12.88
N LYS A 94 1.31 -15.00 -12.57
CA LYS A 94 1.17 -16.39 -12.15
C LYS A 94 2.09 -16.69 -10.98
N PHE A 95 1.59 -17.41 -10.00
CA PHE A 95 2.43 -17.94 -8.94
C PHE A 95 3.02 -19.29 -9.36
N LYS A 96 4.30 -19.49 -9.07
CA LYS A 96 5.02 -20.73 -9.36
C LYS A 96 5.55 -21.33 -8.05
N GLN A 97 5.20 -22.60 -7.85
CA GLN A 97 5.61 -23.41 -6.71
C GLN A 97 6.64 -24.44 -7.15
N GLN A 98 7.70 -24.61 -6.35
CA GLN A 98 8.66 -25.68 -6.53
C GLN A 98 8.16 -26.93 -5.81
N VAL A 99 7.72 -27.93 -6.58
CA VAL A 99 7.16 -29.18 -6.04
C VAL A 99 8.18 -30.32 -6.22
N SER A 100 8.47 -31.04 -5.15
CA SER A 100 9.33 -32.23 -5.16
C SER A 100 8.51 -33.52 -5.32
N THR A 101 9.15 -34.66 -5.58
CA THR A 101 8.45 -35.96 -5.63
C THR A 101 7.81 -36.32 -4.30
N GLU A 102 8.42 -35.92 -3.18
CA GLU A 102 7.88 -36.12 -1.85
C GLU A 102 6.57 -35.35 -1.62
N ASP A 103 6.48 -34.13 -2.15
CA ASP A 103 5.25 -33.32 -2.12
C ASP A 103 4.12 -33.98 -2.94
N VAL A 104 4.41 -34.41 -4.18
CA VAL A 104 3.40 -34.95 -5.10
C VAL A 104 2.93 -36.35 -4.69
N PHE A 105 3.86 -37.23 -4.33
CA PHE A 105 3.56 -38.66 -4.17
C PHE A 105 3.39 -39.09 -2.72
N LEU A 106 4.02 -38.40 -1.77
CA LEU A 106 4.04 -38.81 -0.35
C LEU A 106 3.33 -37.82 0.57
N GLY A 107 3.08 -36.58 0.11
CA GLY A 107 2.44 -35.54 0.89
C GLY A 107 3.25 -35.09 2.12
N MET A 108 4.56 -35.34 2.15
CA MET A 108 5.42 -35.11 3.33
C MET A 108 6.16 -33.77 3.32
N GLY A 109 6.26 -33.07 2.20
CA GLY A 109 6.93 -31.75 2.16
C GLY A 109 6.01 -30.59 2.55
N PHE A 110 4.84 -30.90 3.11
CA PHE A 110 3.87 -29.97 3.69
C PHE A 110 3.33 -28.87 2.76
N LYS A 111 3.73 -28.84 1.49
CA LYS A 111 3.29 -27.80 0.57
C LYS A 111 1.78 -27.85 0.29
N THR A 112 1.10 -26.72 0.37
CA THR A 112 -0.30 -26.58 -0.03
C THR A 112 -0.44 -26.09 -1.49
N PRO A 113 -1.59 -26.28 -2.15
CA PRO A 113 -1.85 -25.68 -3.47
C PRO A 113 -2.17 -24.16 -3.38
N SER A 114 -1.94 -23.53 -2.23
CA SER A 114 -2.18 -22.10 -2.00
C SER A 114 -1.01 -21.26 -2.53
N THR A 115 -1.25 -19.99 -2.83
CA THR A 115 -0.19 -19.02 -3.14
C THR A 115 0.80 -18.86 -1.99
N SER A 116 0.39 -19.17 -0.75
CA SER A 116 1.23 -19.22 0.45
C SER A 116 2.44 -20.16 0.33
N SER A 117 2.37 -21.18 -0.53
CA SER A 117 3.44 -22.16 -0.73
C SER A 117 4.27 -21.87 -2.00
N CYS A 118 3.87 -20.88 -2.81
CA CYS A 118 4.58 -20.50 -4.03
C CYS A 118 5.75 -19.58 -3.72
N GLU A 119 6.96 -19.97 -4.12
CA GLU A 119 8.18 -19.23 -3.85
C GLU A 119 8.49 -18.17 -4.93
N TRP A 120 7.83 -18.25 -6.08
CA TRP A 120 8.10 -17.42 -7.24
C TRP A 120 6.82 -16.75 -7.78
N LEU A 121 6.97 -15.50 -8.22
CA LEU A 121 5.96 -14.75 -8.97
C LEU A 121 6.45 -14.57 -10.41
N ILE A 122 5.68 -15.10 -11.36
CA ILE A 122 5.94 -14.98 -12.79
C ILE A 122 5.05 -13.89 -13.36
N ILE A 123 5.62 -12.95 -14.10
CA ILE A 123 4.87 -11.87 -14.75
C ILE A 123 5.24 -11.84 -16.23
N SER A 124 4.24 -12.01 -17.08
CA SER A 124 4.41 -11.98 -18.54
C SER A 124 3.77 -10.70 -19.07
N VAL A 125 4.58 -9.81 -19.63
CA VAL A 125 4.15 -8.48 -20.12
C VAL A 125 4.30 -8.43 -21.63
N LYS A 126 3.21 -8.17 -22.35
CA LYS A 126 3.19 -8.09 -23.81
C LYS A 126 3.53 -6.67 -24.26
N LEU A 127 4.59 -6.55 -25.05
CA LEU A 127 5.13 -5.29 -25.57
C LEU A 127 5.27 -5.36 -27.10
N PRO A 128 4.16 -5.47 -27.85
CA PRO A 128 4.22 -5.67 -29.30
C PRO A 128 4.79 -4.43 -30.01
N GLY A 129 5.77 -4.68 -30.87
CA GLY A 129 6.46 -3.65 -31.65
C GLY A 129 7.53 -2.87 -30.88
N GLU A 130 7.93 -3.34 -29.69
CA GLU A 130 9.12 -2.87 -28.98
C GLU A 130 10.30 -3.83 -29.18
N ALA A 131 11.51 -3.28 -29.14
CA ALA A 131 12.74 -4.04 -29.16
C ALA A 131 13.32 -4.16 -27.74
N MET A 132 14.06 -5.23 -27.45
CA MET A 132 14.66 -5.47 -26.13
C MET A 132 15.52 -4.29 -25.64
N GLU A 133 16.24 -3.63 -26.55
CA GLU A 133 17.11 -2.49 -26.25
C GLU A 133 16.36 -1.25 -25.76
N ASN A 134 15.08 -1.12 -26.10
CA ASN A 134 14.24 0.01 -25.72
C ASN A 134 13.47 -0.24 -24.43
N ILE A 135 13.63 -1.41 -23.81
CA ILE A 135 12.91 -1.81 -22.62
C ILE A 135 13.81 -1.63 -21.40
N GLU A 136 13.41 -0.72 -20.52
CA GLU A 136 14.01 -0.55 -19.20
C GLU A 136 13.15 -1.28 -18.16
N LEU A 137 13.80 -2.07 -17.32
CA LEU A 137 13.18 -2.80 -16.22
C LEU A 137 13.87 -2.39 -14.92
N SER A 138 13.09 -1.92 -13.97
CA SER A 138 13.52 -1.68 -12.59
C SER A 138 12.70 -2.56 -11.65
N ILE A 139 13.38 -3.39 -10.87
CA ILE A 139 12.77 -4.25 -9.85
C ILE A 139 13.16 -3.69 -8.50
N GLU A 140 12.17 -3.16 -7.79
CA GLU A 140 12.28 -2.76 -6.40
C GLU A 140 11.72 -3.87 -5.51
N SER A 141 11.99 -3.79 -4.21
CA SER A 141 11.52 -4.79 -3.24
C SER A 141 10.00 -4.97 -3.22
N ASP A 142 9.21 -3.91 -3.45
CA ASP A 142 7.74 -3.92 -3.38
C ASP A 142 7.06 -3.58 -4.72
N CYS A 143 7.85 -3.24 -5.75
CA CYS A 143 7.37 -2.61 -6.97
C CYS A 143 8.17 -3.06 -8.19
N ILE A 144 7.51 -3.15 -9.34
CA ILE A 144 8.15 -3.35 -10.64
C ILE A 144 7.79 -2.17 -11.53
N ASP A 145 8.79 -1.57 -12.17
CA ASP A 145 8.61 -0.52 -13.17
C ASP A 145 9.21 -0.99 -14.50
N ILE A 146 8.37 -1.09 -15.52
CA ILE A 146 8.74 -1.39 -16.89
C ILE A 146 8.45 -0.17 -17.73
N ARG A 147 9.48 0.29 -18.45
CA ARG A 147 9.39 1.46 -19.32
C ARG A 147 9.87 1.11 -20.71
N SER A 148 9.14 1.61 -21.69
CA SER A 148 9.51 1.61 -23.10
C SER A 148 9.00 2.91 -23.73
N PRO A 149 9.42 3.26 -24.96
CA PRO A 149 8.93 4.45 -25.66
C PRO A 149 7.41 4.52 -25.73
N ARG A 150 6.74 3.38 -25.95
CA ARG A 150 5.27 3.33 -26.10
C ARG A 150 4.54 2.91 -24.83
N TYR A 151 5.14 2.03 -24.04
CA TYR A 151 4.48 1.42 -22.88
C TYR A 151 5.13 1.81 -21.57
N ARG A 152 4.30 1.93 -20.53
CA ARG A 152 4.76 2.02 -19.15
C ARG A 152 3.87 1.15 -18.28
N LEU A 153 4.49 0.33 -17.43
CA LEU A 153 3.81 -0.50 -16.45
C LEU A 153 4.51 -0.35 -15.12
N GLN A 154 3.83 0.26 -14.15
CA GLN A 154 4.27 0.29 -12.78
C GLN A 154 3.30 -0.59 -11.97
N LEU A 155 3.84 -1.59 -11.29
CA LEU A 155 3.06 -2.67 -10.71
C LEU A 155 3.55 -2.98 -9.30
N PRO A 156 2.71 -2.76 -8.26
CA PRO A 156 3.04 -3.20 -6.92
C PRO A 156 3.01 -4.73 -6.85
N THR A 157 3.97 -5.28 -6.12
CA THR A 157 4.05 -6.73 -5.86
C THR A 157 3.20 -7.09 -4.63
N PRO A 158 2.52 -8.25 -4.62
CA PRO A 158 1.71 -8.68 -3.47
C PRO A 158 2.52 -8.91 -2.20
N HIS A 159 3.77 -9.34 -2.35
CA HIS A 159 4.74 -9.54 -1.28
C HIS A 159 6.10 -9.05 -1.76
N SER A 160 6.97 -8.73 -0.81
CA SER A 160 8.32 -8.30 -1.12
C SER A 160 9.06 -9.33 -1.97
N VAL A 161 9.86 -8.86 -2.92
CA VAL A 161 10.68 -9.68 -3.81
C VAL A 161 12.17 -9.48 -3.53
N ASN A 162 12.98 -10.49 -3.83
CA ASN A 162 14.44 -10.37 -3.86
C ASN A 162 14.90 -9.98 -5.27
N PRO A 163 15.37 -8.75 -5.52
CA PRO A 163 15.81 -8.35 -6.85
C PRO A 163 17.02 -9.16 -7.36
N ASN A 164 17.88 -9.64 -6.46
CA ASN A 164 19.11 -10.36 -6.81
C ASN A 164 18.85 -11.82 -7.24
N GLU A 165 17.82 -12.45 -6.70
CA GLU A 165 17.40 -13.81 -7.09
C GLU A 165 16.31 -13.80 -8.19
N SER A 166 15.86 -12.61 -8.57
CA SER A 166 14.89 -12.42 -9.65
C SER A 166 15.59 -12.38 -11.01
N SER A 167 14.90 -12.83 -12.05
CA SER A 167 15.42 -12.84 -13.42
C SER A 167 14.36 -12.37 -14.41
N ALA A 168 14.83 -11.84 -15.55
CA ALA A 168 13.99 -11.37 -16.63
C ALA A 168 14.46 -11.98 -17.96
N ASN A 169 13.53 -12.39 -18.81
CA ASN A 169 13.80 -12.97 -20.10
C ASN A 169 12.89 -12.33 -21.16
N TRP A 170 13.50 -11.77 -22.20
CA TRP A 170 12.78 -11.24 -23.35
C TRP A 170 12.58 -12.34 -24.40
N GLN A 171 11.32 -12.59 -24.76
CA GLN A 171 10.97 -13.47 -25.88
C GLN A 171 10.64 -12.63 -27.11
N SER A 172 11.57 -12.59 -28.07
CA SER A 172 11.42 -11.84 -29.33
C SER A 172 10.23 -12.31 -30.15
N ASP A 173 9.99 -13.61 -30.21
CA ASP A 173 8.98 -14.23 -31.07
C ASP A 173 7.56 -13.81 -30.68
N LEU A 174 7.32 -13.63 -29.39
CA LEU A 174 6.04 -13.22 -28.81
C LEU A 174 6.01 -11.75 -28.39
N SER A 175 7.12 -11.02 -28.57
CA SER A 175 7.31 -9.65 -28.05
C SER A 175 6.88 -9.53 -26.58
N THR A 176 7.28 -10.49 -25.75
CA THR A 176 6.83 -10.62 -24.36
C THR A 176 8.02 -10.64 -23.41
N LEU A 177 7.98 -9.77 -22.39
CA LEU A 177 8.93 -9.76 -21.29
C LEU A 177 8.42 -10.68 -20.18
N ASN A 178 9.17 -11.74 -19.87
CA ASN A 178 8.87 -12.66 -18.79
C ASN A 178 9.76 -12.41 -17.59
N LEU A 179 9.15 -12.03 -16.48
CA LEU A 179 9.79 -11.82 -15.19
C LEU A 179 9.58 -13.06 -14.33
N THR A 180 10.63 -13.49 -13.65
CA THR A 180 10.62 -14.55 -12.65
C THR A 180 11.16 -13.96 -11.37
N LEU A 181 10.26 -13.60 -10.47
CA LEU A 181 10.56 -12.87 -9.25
C LEU A 181 10.56 -13.81 -8.06
N LYS A 182 11.60 -13.75 -7.24
CA LYS A 182 11.69 -14.53 -6.01
C LYS A 182 10.97 -13.79 -4.88
N LEU A 183 9.94 -14.39 -4.30
CA LEU A 183 9.22 -13.78 -3.17
C LEU A 183 10.02 -13.98 -1.87
N ILE A 184 10.03 -12.96 -1.02
CA ILE A 184 10.52 -12.99 0.36
C ILE A 184 9.32 -12.75 1.27
N ARG A 185 9.01 -13.73 2.12
CA ARG A 185 7.92 -13.66 3.10
C ARG A 185 8.46 -13.95 4.49
N GLU A 186 7.96 -13.24 5.50
CA GLU A 186 8.45 -13.39 6.89
C GLU A 186 8.29 -14.81 7.44
N LEU A 187 7.26 -15.53 6.97
CA LEU A 187 6.92 -16.86 7.44
C LEU A 187 7.32 -17.97 6.46
N ASP A 188 8.17 -17.71 5.47
CA ASP A 188 8.52 -18.73 4.45
C ASP A 188 9.18 -19.99 5.06
N ALA A 189 9.83 -19.85 6.22
CA ALA A 189 10.43 -20.97 6.95
C ALA A 189 9.39 -21.89 7.65
N VAL A 190 8.17 -21.41 7.84
CA VAL A 190 7.08 -22.13 8.53
C VAL A 190 5.82 -22.24 7.67
N ASN A 191 5.80 -21.61 6.50
CA ASN A 191 4.70 -21.71 5.55
C ASN A 191 4.80 -23.04 4.83
N PHE A 192 3.72 -23.78 4.98
CA PHE A 192 3.45 -25.08 4.39
C PHE A 192 2.45 -24.86 3.27
#